data_AF-A0A353AZ72-F1
#
_entry.id   AF-A0A353AZ72-F1
#
_cell.length_a   1.000
_cell.length_b   1.000
_cell.length_c   1.000
_cell.angle_alpha   90.00
_cell.angle_beta   90.00
_cell.angle_gamma   90.00
#
_symmetry.space_group_name_H-M   'P 1'
#
loop_
_entity.id
_entity.type
_entity.pdbx_description
1 polymer ?
#
loop_
_entity_poly.entity_id
_entity_poly.type
_entity_poly.pdbx_seq_one_letter_code
_entity_poly.pdbx_strand_id
1 'polypeptide(L)'
;MFQTEQLRAFLLEYLKTTVNQRHQTLQYSHCLSGVEHIAKQRCPEHFQHAIGFRDEDGARLKHVIWDLILERVLVPSTDHPRSMNDGWPFLSITDHGKKVIAEQKPVPYDPNGYLTRLQQSTGGLHGTVEAYLAEALTTFRTGNTLASAVMLGAASEMVFTELCAAIAVGLYDPNERSQFEKKTGQRKNMVERVKAVSDWL
;
A
#
# COMPACT_ATOMS: atom_id res chain seq x y z
N MET A 1 -21.12 4.20 10.29
CA MET A 1 -20.62 3.03 9.55
C MET A 1 -19.15 3.24 9.34
N PHE A 2 -18.32 2.23 9.61
CA PHE A 2 -16.88 2.37 9.44
C PHE A 2 -16.49 2.32 7.97
N GLN A 3 -15.53 3.15 7.59
CA GLN A 3 -14.91 3.08 6.27
C GLN A 3 -13.97 1.87 6.19
N THR A 4 -13.76 1.33 4.99
CA THR A 4 -12.86 0.17 4.75
C THR A 4 -11.45 0.43 5.29
N GLU A 5 -10.90 1.63 5.04
CA GLU A 5 -9.57 2.03 5.51
C GLU A 5 -9.47 2.08 7.05
N GLN A 6 -10.53 2.53 7.72
CA GLN A 6 -10.59 2.56 9.19
C GLN A 6 -10.58 1.13 9.77
N LEU A 7 -11.39 0.23 9.21
CA LEU A 7 -11.42 -1.17 9.63
C LEU A 7 -10.09 -1.88 9.36
N ARG A 8 -9.44 -1.58 8.23
CA ARG A 8 -8.08 -2.08 7.91
C ARG A 8 -7.07 -1.60 8.94
N ALA A 9 -7.09 -0.32 9.31
CA ALA A 9 -6.20 0.23 10.32
C ALA A 9 -6.40 -0.45 11.69
N PHE A 10 -7.64 -0.59 12.14
CA PHE A 10 -7.95 -1.28 13.41
C PHE A 10 -7.57 -2.76 13.38
N LEU A 11 -7.74 -3.45 12.25
CA LEU A 11 -7.32 -4.83 12.10
C LEU A 11 -5.79 -4.97 12.18
N LEU A 12 -5.03 -4.11 11.51
CA LEU A 12 -3.57 -4.13 11.61
C LEU A 12 -3.08 -3.79 13.04
N GLU A 13 -3.76 -2.87 13.75
CA GLU A 13 -3.49 -2.58 15.16
C GLU A 13 -3.75 -3.82 16.04
N TYR A 14 -4.89 -4.49 15.86
CA TYR A 14 -5.20 -5.74 16.56
C TYR A 14 -4.16 -6.83 16.29
N LEU A 15 -3.86 -7.10 15.02
CA LEU A 15 -2.89 -8.13 14.64
C LEU A 15 -1.50 -7.85 15.20
N LYS A 16 -1.10 -6.57 15.35
CA LYS A 16 0.17 -6.20 15.98
C LYS A 16 0.25 -6.64 17.44
N THR A 17 -0.87 -6.61 18.17
CA THR A 17 -0.95 -7.16 19.53
C THR A 17 -0.84 -8.69 19.54
N THR A 18 -1.44 -9.35 18.55
CA THR A 18 -1.44 -10.82 18.43
C THR A 18 -0.08 -11.38 18.03
N VAL A 19 0.66 -10.71 17.14
CA VAL A 19 2.02 -11.14 16.73
C VAL A 19 2.96 -11.27 17.93
N ASN A 20 2.79 -10.43 18.95
CA ASN A 20 3.60 -10.47 20.16
C ASN A 20 3.19 -11.61 21.13
N GLN A 21 2.03 -12.23 20.94
CA GLN A 21 1.48 -13.29 21.78
C GLN A 21 1.65 -14.65 21.08
N ARG A 22 2.78 -15.33 21.34
CA ARG A 22 3.28 -16.52 20.60
C ARG A 22 2.40 -17.79 20.57
N HIS A 23 1.17 -17.80 21.08
CA HIS A 23 0.42 -19.05 21.32
C HIS A 23 -1.09 -19.00 21.09
N GLN A 24 -1.64 -17.95 20.46
CA GLN A 24 -3.09 -17.92 20.18
C GLN A 24 -3.39 -18.30 18.73
N THR A 25 -4.27 -19.28 18.56
CA THR A 25 -4.88 -19.59 17.27
C THR A 25 -5.73 -18.40 16.83
N LEU A 26 -5.31 -17.72 15.76
CA LEU A 26 -6.06 -16.62 15.18
C LEU A 26 -7.22 -17.15 14.33
N GLN A 27 -8.41 -16.56 14.50
CA GLN A 27 -9.62 -16.89 13.75
C GLN A 27 -10.36 -15.60 13.38
N TYR A 28 -11.24 -15.67 12.39
CA TYR A 28 -12.12 -14.55 12.02
C TYR A 28 -12.89 -13.96 13.22
N SER A 29 -13.43 -14.79 14.11
CA SER A 29 -14.15 -14.34 15.31
C SER A 29 -13.28 -13.55 16.28
N HIS A 30 -12.00 -13.91 16.38
CA HIS A 30 -11.01 -13.18 17.19
C HIS A 30 -10.70 -11.82 16.55
N CYS A 31 -10.50 -11.77 15.22
CA CYS A 31 -10.36 -10.51 14.50
C CYS A 31 -11.58 -9.61 14.69
N LEU A 32 -12.80 -10.14 14.56
CA LEU A 32 -14.04 -9.39 14.75
C LEU A 32 -14.11 -8.77 16.14
N SER A 33 -13.91 -9.58 17.17
CA SER A 33 -13.99 -9.15 18.57
C SER A 33 -12.89 -8.15 18.93
N GLY A 34 -11.66 -8.38 18.43
CA GLY A 34 -10.51 -7.51 18.67
C GLY A 34 -10.63 -6.15 17.99
N VAL A 35 -11.06 -6.15 16.72
CA VAL A 35 -11.31 -4.91 15.97
C VAL A 35 -12.48 -4.12 16.58
N GLU A 36 -13.55 -4.80 16.99
CA GLU A 36 -14.66 -4.15 17.68
C GLU A 36 -14.21 -3.50 18.99
N HIS A 37 -13.34 -4.18 19.76
CA HIS A 37 -12.79 -3.63 20.99
C HIS A 37 -11.99 -2.33 20.75
N ILE A 38 -11.12 -2.32 19.73
CA ILE A 38 -10.36 -1.12 19.34
C ILE A 38 -11.31 -0.01 18.86
N ALA A 39 -12.28 -0.35 18.02
CA ALA A 39 -13.23 0.61 17.49
C ALA A 39 -14.07 1.27 18.61
N LYS A 40 -14.51 0.51 19.62
CA LYS A 40 -15.21 1.05 20.80
C LYS A 40 -14.37 2.05 21.58
N GLN A 41 -13.05 1.85 21.65
CA GLN A 41 -12.14 2.77 22.33
C GLN A 41 -11.87 4.05 21.53
N ARG A 42 -11.70 3.92 20.20
CA ARG A 42 -11.31 5.03 19.32
C ARG A 42 -12.49 5.88 18.85
N CYS A 43 -13.64 5.25 18.66
CA CYS A 43 -14.84 5.83 18.05
C CYS A 43 -16.09 5.48 18.86
N PRO A 44 -16.16 5.81 20.16
CA PRO A 44 -17.29 5.43 21.03
C PRO A 44 -18.64 5.97 20.54
N GLU A 45 -18.65 7.09 19.81
CA GLU A 45 -19.83 7.68 19.20
C GLU A 45 -20.52 6.74 18.19
N HIS A 46 -19.79 5.81 17.59
CA HIS A 46 -20.33 4.82 16.67
C HIS A 46 -21.10 3.69 17.37
N PHE A 47 -21.04 3.60 18.71
CA PHE A 47 -21.60 2.52 19.51
C PHE A 47 -22.65 2.96 20.54
N GLN A 48 -23.07 4.23 20.55
CA GLN A 48 -23.93 4.81 21.60
C GLN A 48 -25.20 4.01 21.91
N HIS A 49 -25.75 3.29 20.92
CA HIS A 49 -26.94 2.45 21.07
C HIS A 49 -26.72 0.99 20.64
N ALA A 50 -25.47 0.61 20.32
CA ALA A 50 -25.14 -0.68 19.74
C ALA A 50 -24.29 -1.51 20.73
N ILE A 51 -24.70 -2.76 20.94
CA ILE A 51 -23.98 -3.70 21.81
C ILE A 51 -22.61 -4.09 21.18
N GLY A 52 -22.50 -4.01 19.85
CA GLY A 52 -21.29 -4.30 19.10
C GLY A 52 -21.37 -3.82 17.65
N PHE A 53 -20.54 -4.38 16.77
CA PHE A 53 -20.63 -4.10 15.35
C PHE A 53 -21.98 -4.48 14.75
N ARG A 54 -22.46 -3.65 13.82
CA ARG A 54 -23.61 -3.98 12.98
C ARG A 54 -23.18 -5.00 11.93
N ASP A 55 -24.14 -5.75 11.38
CA ASP A 55 -23.88 -6.78 10.36
C ASP A 55 -23.09 -6.23 9.17
N GLU A 56 -23.37 -4.99 8.76
CA GLU A 56 -22.67 -4.29 7.68
C GLU A 56 -21.19 -4.05 7.99
N ASP A 57 -20.87 -3.68 9.23
CA ASP A 57 -19.50 -3.42 9.69
C ASP A 57 -18.73 -4.77 9.77
N GLY A 58 -19.40 -5.85 10.23
CA GLY A 58 -18.85 -7.21 10.24
C GLY A 58 -18.60 -7.80 8.84
N ALA A 59 -19.52 -7.56 7.90
CA ALA A 59 -19.37 -7.95 6.49
C ALA A 59 -18.21 -7.21 5.83
N ARG A 60 -18.08 -5.89 6.08
CA ARG A 60 -16.97 -5.08 5.57
C ARG A 60 -15.63 -5.52 6.14
N LEU A 61 -15.57 -5.84 7.44
CA LEU A 61 -14.36 -6.39 8.05
C LEU A 61 -13.95 -7.72 7.42
N LYS A 62 -14.92 -8.58 7.07
CA LYS A 62 -14.64 -9.84 6.36
C LYS A 62 -13.98 -9.58 4.99
N HIS A 63 -14.43 -8.56 4.26
CA HIS A 63 -13.77 -8.17 2.99
C HIS A 63 -12.34 -7.69 3.23
N VAL A 64 -12.11 -6.86 4.24
CA VAL A 64 -10.76 -6.41 4.61
C VAL A 64 -9.83 -7.59 4.95
N ILE A 65 -10.34 -8.61 5.64
CA ILE A 65 -9.57 -9.84 5.91
C ILE A 65 -9.23 -10.58 4.61
N TRP A 66 -10.18 -10.67 3.67
CA TRP A 66 -9.92 -11.25 2.35
C TRP A 66 -8.91 -10.44 1.54
N ASP A 67 -8.93 -9.11 1.63
CA ASP A 67 -7.91 -8.26 1.04
C ASP A 67 -6.54 -8.64 1.63
N LEU A 68 -6.38 -8.68 2.96
CA LEU A 68 -5.13 -9.10 3.60
C LEU A 68 -4.67 -10.53 3.21
N ILE A 69 -5.61 -11.43 2.87
CA ILE A 69 -5.27 -12.75 2.33
C ILE A 69 -4.70 -12.65 0.92
N LEU A 70 -5.31 -11.84 0.04
CA LEU A 70 -4.83 -11.58 -1.31
C LEU A 70 -3.48 -10.84 -1.30
N GLU A 71 -3.28 -9.93 -0.33
CA GLU A 71 -2.00 -9.27 -0.06
C GLU A 71 -0.95 -10.21 0.54
N ARG A 72 -1.29 -11.48 0.81
CA ARG A 72 -0.45 -12.49 1.48
C ARG A 72 0.03 -12.07 2.87
N VAL A 73 -0.65 -11.13 3.51
CA VAL A 73 -0.41 -10.76 4.92
C VAL A 73 -0.94 -11.86 5.84
N LEU A 74 -2.13 -12.37 5.50
CA LEU A 74 -2.78 -13.50 6.15
C LEU A 74 -2.87 -14.67 5.18
N VAL A 75 -3.01 -15.89 5.71
CA VAL A 75 -3.43 -17.06 4.92
C VAL A 75 -4.46 -17.87 5.72
N PRO A 76 -5.45 -18.50 5.05
CA PRO A 76 -6.37 -19.43 5.70
C PRO A 76 -5.60 -20.69 6.14
N SER A 77 -5.21 -20.75 7.40
CA SER A 77 -4.43 -21.84 7.96
C SER A 77 -4.33 -21.68 9.48
N THR A 78 -3.70 -22.64 10.14
CA THR A 78 -3.19 -22.46 11.50
C THR A 78 -1.67 -22.39 11.47
N ASP A 79 -1.06 -21.83 12.51
CA ASP A 79 0.40 -21.87 12.67
C ASP A 79 0.97 -23.30 12.88
N HIS A 80 0.09 -24.31 12.96
CA HIS A 80 0.46 -25.70 13.14
C HIS A 80 0.38 -26.48 11.82
N PRO A 81 1.51 -26.91 11.23
CA PRO A 81 1.55 -27.57 9.92
C PRO A 81 0.91 -28.98 9.90
N ARG A 82 0.42 -29.47 11.04
CA ARG A 82 -0.29 -30.76 11.17
C ARG A 82 -1.70 -30.61 11.74
N SER A 83 -2.21 -29.38 11.76
CA SER A 83 -3.57 -29.12 12.20
C SER A 83 -4.57 -29.69 11.20
N MET A 84 -5.62 -30.34 11.72
CA MET A 84 -6.77 -30.74 10.90
C MET A 84 -7.69 -29.53 10.57
N ASN A 85 -7.41 -28.37 11.18
CA ASN A 85 -8.15 -27.13 11.00
C ASN A 85 -7.45 -26.19 9.99
N ASP A 86 -6.99 -26.72 8.86
CA ASP A 86 -6.22 -25.97 7.86
C ASP A 86 -7.15 -25.30 6.83
N GLY A 87 -7.79 -24.20 7.25
CA GLY A 87 -8.66 -23.42 6.38
C GLY A 87 -9.52 -22.42 7.14
N TRP A 88 -10.39 -21.71 6.42
CA TRP A 88 -11.34 -20.79 7.04
C TRP A 88 -12.17 -21.49 8.13
N PRO A 89 -12.41 -20.88 9.31
CA PRO A 89 -12.15 -19.48 9.67
C PRO A 89 -10.79 -19.23 10.34
N PHE A 90 -9.88 -20.19 10.32
CA PHE A 90 -8.55 -20.07 10.91
C PHE A 90 -7.62 -19.24 10.01
N LEU A 91 -6.80 -18.42 10.65
CA LEU A 91 -5.88 -17.50 9.99
C LEU A 91 -4.49 -17.68 10.59
N SER A 92 -3.46 -17.63 9.75
CA SER A 92 -2.08 -17.45 10.18
C SER A 92 -1.46 -16.22 9.53
N ILE A 93 -0.48 -15.63 10.22
CA ILE A 93 0.22 -14.44 9.75
C ILE A 93 1.51 -14.90 9.07
N THR A 94 1.64 -14.55 7.78
CA THR A 94 2.84 -14.91 7.01
C THR A 94 4.07 -14.13 7.46
N ASP A 95 5.27 -14.57 7.06
CA ASP A 95 6.48 -13.79 7.32
C ASP A 95 6.50 -12.43 6.62
N HIS A 96 5.82 -12.31 5.47
CA HIS A 96 5.55 -11.02 4.84
C HIS A 96 4.61 -10.17 5.71
N GLY A 97 3.50 -10.76 6.17
CA GLY A 97 2.50 -10.09 6.99
C GLY A 97 3.08 -9.56 8.30
N LYS A 98 3.98 -10.30 8.96
CA LYS A 98 4.69 -9.82 10.16
C LYS A 98 5.44 -8.51 9.90
N LYS A 99 6.07 -8.36 8.73
CA LYS A 99 6.77 -7.12 8.34
C LYS A 99 5.78 -5.98 8.10
N VAL A 100 4.69 -6.25 7.36
CA VAL A 100 3.62 -5.27 7.09
C VAL A 100 3.00 -4.76 8.38
N ILE A 101 2.66 -5.66 9.30
CA ILE A 101 2.05 -5.35 10.60
C ILE A 101 3.03 -4.57 11.50
N ALA A 102 4.32 -4.89 11.46
CA ALA A 102 5.33 -4.17 12.24
C ALA A 102 5.46 -2.70 11.78
N GLU A 103 5.51 -2.49 10.46
CA GLU A 103 5.72 -1.16 9.86
C GLU A 103 4.47 -0.28 9.89
N GLN A 104 3.25 -0.85 9.82
CA GLN A 104 1.96 -0.13 9.73
C GLN A 104 1.94 0.99 8.67
N LYS A 105 2.78 0.88 7.64
CA LYS A 105 2.83 1.81 6.51
C LYS A 105 1.96 1.26 5.38
N PRO A 106 1.33 2.13 4.57
CA PRO A 106 0.74 1.70 3.32
C PRO A 106 1.80 0.97 2.49
N VAL A 107 1.47 -0.27 2.12
CA VAL A 107 2.31 -1.15 1.32
C VAL A 107 1.84 -1.11 -0.13
N PRO A 108 2.66 -1.51 -1.12
CA PRO A 108 2.22 -1.58 -2.52
C PRO A 108 0.96 -2.43 -2.76
N TYR A 109 0.66 -3.33 -1.82
CA TYR A 109 -0.53 -4.17 -1.78
C TYR A 109 -1.83 -3.43 -1.37
N ASP A 110 -1.71 -2.21 -0.84
CA ASP A 110 -2.78 -1.24 -0.57
C ASP A 110 -2.62 -0.03 -1.53
N PRO A 111 -3.14 -0.11 -2.76
CA PRO A 111 -2.92 0.94 -3.75
C PRO A 111 -3.47 2.30 -3.32
N ASN A 112 -4.64 2.32 -2.68
CA ASN A 112 -5.30 3.56 -2.27
C ASN A 112 -4.53 4.26 -1.16
N GLY A 113 -4.15 3.51 -0.11
CA GLY A 113 -3.34 4.04 0.98
C GLY A 113 -1.96 4.48 0.49
N TYR A 114 -1.35 3.72 -0.42
CA TYR A 114 -0.05 4.05 -1.00
C TYR A 114 -0.10 5.37 -1.80
N LEU A 115 -1.06 5.51 -2.72
CA LEU A 115 -1.23 6.71 -3.52
C LEU A 115 -1.59 7.93 -2.67
N THR A 116 -2.48 7.77 -1.69
CA THR A 116 -2.85 8.85 -0.76
C THR A 116 -1.63 9.35 0.01
N ARG A 117 -0.84 8.43 0.57
CA ARG A 117 0.40 8.78 1.27
C ARG A 117 1.40 9.49 0.35
N LEU A 118 1.52 9.01 -0.89
CA LEU A 118 2.44 9.60 -1.86
C LEU A 118 2.02 11.03 -2.21
N GLN A 119 0.75 11.26 -2.55
CA GLN A 119 0.17 12.58 -2.80
C GLN A 119 0.42 13.55 -1.64
N GLN A 120 0.19 13.11 -0.40
CA GLN A 120 0.45 13.91 0.79
C GLN A 120 1.93 14.28 0.96
N SER A 121 2.84 13.38 0.57
CA SER A 121 4.29 13.59 0.73
C SER A 121 4.94 14.42 -0.37
N THR A 122 4.40 14.40 -1.60
CA THR A 122 4.99 15.08 -2.76
C THR A 122 4.28 16.38 -3.15
N GLY A 123 3.10 16.66 -2.56
CA GLY A 123 2.24 17.76 -3.00
C GLY A 123 1.44 17.45 -4.26
N GLY A 124 1.34 16.17 -4.62
CA GLY A 124 0.70 15.67 -5.83
C GLY A 124 1.69 15.12 -6.86
N LEU A 125 1.15 14.41 -7.85
CA LEU A 125 1.85 13.92 -9.02
C LEU A 125 1.09 14.36 -10.27
N HIS A 126 1.77 14.40 -11.41
CA HIS A 126 1.08 14.58 -12.68
C HIS A 126 0.07 13.43 -12.91
N GLY A 127 -1.12 13.75 -13.43
CA GLY A 127 -2.23 12.79 -13.50
C GLY A 127 -1.91 11.50 -14.26
N THR A 128 -1.05 11.57 -15.29
CA THR A 128 -0.61 10.37 -16.02
C THR A 128 0.36 9.51 -15.21
N VAL A 129 1.24 10.12 -14.40
CA VAL A 129 2.12 9.39 -13.48
C VAL A 129 1.28 8.63 -12.46
N GLU A 130 0.29 9.31 -11.89
CA GLU A 130 -0.63 8.71 -10.92
C GLU A 130 -1.40 7.52 -11.52
N ALA A 131 -1.92 7.67 -12.75
CA ALA A 131 -2.62 6.59 -13.44
C ALA A 131 -1.74 5.36 -13.68
N TYR A 132 -0.51 5.54 -14.18
CA TYR A 132 0.43 4.43 -14.38
C TYR A 132 0.85 3.78 -13.06
N LEU A 133 1.06 4.58 -12.01
CA LEU A 133 1.40 4.05 -10.70
C LEU A 133 0.24 3.26 -10.09
N ALA A 134 -1.00 3.74 -10.22
CA ALA A 134 -2.20 3.03 -9.78
C ALA A 134 -2.35 1.67 -10.47
N GLU A 135 -2.10 1.62 -11.78
CA GLU A 135 -2.13 0.38 -12.56
C GLU A 135 -0.98 -0.57 -12.15
N ALA A 136 0.22 -0.03 -11.91
CA ALA A 136 1.37 -0.79 -11.45
C ALA A 136 1.10 -1.48 -10.11
N LEU A 137 0.46 -0.76 -9.17
CA LEU A 137 0.07 -1.28 -7.85
C LEU A 137 -1.04 -2.33 -7.97
N THR A 138 -2.03 -2.09 -8.83
CA THR A 138 -3.13 -3.03 -9.06
C THR A 138 -2.64 -4.34 -9.65
N THR A 139 -1.81 -4.27 -10.69
CA THR A 139 -1.24 -5.46 -11.34
C THR A 139 -0.24 -6.20 -10.45
N PHE A 140 0.51 -5.48 -9.60
CA PHE A 140 1.34 -6.07 -8.56
C PHE A 140 0.50 -6.91 -7.59
N ARG A 141 -0.59 -6.32 -7.08
CA ARG A 141 -1.51 -6.97 -6.14
C ARG A 141 -2.15 -8.22 -6.73
N THR A 142 -2.49 -8.21 -8.02
CA THR A 142 -3.07 -9.38 -8.70
C THR A 142 -2.03 -10.41 -9.16
N GLY A 143 -0.74 -10.23 -8.83
CA GLY A 143 0.33 -11.15 -9.19
C GLY A 143 0.81 -11.06 -10.64
N ASN A 144 0.36 -10.07 -11.42
CA ASN A 144 0.85 -9.80 -12.76
C ASN A 144 2.09 -8.89 -12.70
N THR A 145 3.22 -9.47 -12.25
CA THR A 145 4.45 -8.74 -11.97
C THR A 145 5.09 -8.12 -13.20
N LEU A 146 4.92 -8.74 -14.38
CA LEU A 146 5.43 -8.19 -15.64
C LEU A 146 4.69 -6.90 -16.02
N ALA A 147 3.36 -6.91 -16.00
CA ALA A 147 2.57 -5.71 -16.25
C ALA A 147 2.88 -4.61 -15.23
N SER A 148 3.02 -4.99 -13.96
CA SER A 148 3.41 -4.07 -12.89
C SER A 148 4.75 -3.39 -13.18
N ALA A 149 5.77 -4.16 -13.58
CA ALA A 149 7.09 -3.63 -13.92
C ALA A 149 7.04 -2.65 -15.10
N VAL A 150 6.25 -2.94 -16.14
CA VAL A 150 6.07 -2.05 -17.29
C VAL A 150 5.42 -0.74 -16.88
N MET A 151 4.32 -0.79 -16.13
CA MET A 151 3.60 0.41 -15.70
C MET A 151 4.42 1.26 -14.73
N LEU A 152 5.15 0.63 -13.81
CA LEU A 152 6.05 1.32 -12.90
C LEU A 152 7.22 1.99 -13.65
N GLY A 153 7.76 1.31 -14.67
CA GLY A 153 8.79 1.86 -15.55
C GLY A 153 8.32 3.11 -16.29
N ALA A 154 7.12 3.05 -16.88
CA ALA A 154 6.49 4.20 -17.55
C ALA A 154 6.28 5.38 -16.60
N ALA A 155 5.73 5.14 -15.40
CA ALA A 155 5.56 6.16 -14.38
C ALA A 155 6.91 6.81 -13.99
N SER A 156 7.95 5.99 -13.79
CA SER A 156 9.28 6.45 -13.40
C SER A 156 9.95 7.32 -14.47
N GLU A 157 9.80 6.96 -15.75
CA GLU A 157 10.33 7.76 -16.87
C GLU A 157 9.63 9.12 -16.99
N MET A 158 8.32 9.17 -16.73
CA MET A 158 7.57 10.43 -16.69
C MET A 158 8.02 11.32 -15.53
N VAL A 159 8.14 10.77 -14.31
CA VAL A 159 8.66 11.52 -13.16
C VAL A 159 10.06 12.06 -13.43
N PHE A 160 10.93 11.27 -14.05
CA PHE A 160 12.27 11.73 -14.41
C PHE A 160 12.24 12.87 -15.44
N THR A 161 11.29 12.82 -16.37
CA THR A 161 11.07 13.92 -17.33
C THR A 161 10.67 15.21 -16.62
N GLU A 162 9.76 15.13 -15.64
CA GLU A 162 9.37 16.28 -14.81
C GLU A 162 10.53 16.81 -13.98
N LEU A 163 11.36 15.93 -13.43
CA LEU A 163 12.58 16.31 -12.72
C LEU A 163 13.54 17.08 -13.63
N CYS A 164 13.79 16.60 -14.86
CA CYS A 164 14.61 17.35 -15.82
C CYS A 164 14.02 18.74 -16.10
N ALA A 165 12.69 18.84 -16.30
CA ALA A 165 12.05 20.13 -16.53
C ALA A 165 12.20 21.08 -15.33
N ALA A 166 12.05 20.56 -14.11
CA ALA A 166 12.23 21.33 -12.88
C ALA A 166 13.67 21.84 -12.72
N ILE A 167 14.67 20.99 -12.99
CA ILE A 167 16.09 21.38 -12.99
C ILE A 167 16.34 22.49 -14.02
N ALA A 168 15.84 22.32 -15.25
CA ALA A 168 16.02 23.31 -16.32
C ALA A 168 15.44 24.69 -15.96
N VAL A 169 14.29 24.73 -15.25
CA VAL A 169 13.69 25.97 -14.73
C VAL A 169 14.56 26.60 -13.64
N GLY A 170 15.26 25.80 -12.83
CA GLY A 170 16.15 26.28 -11.79
C GLY A 170 17.49 26.85 -12.29
N LEU A 171 17.87 26.60 -13.55
CA LEU A 171 19.10 27.13 -14.15
C LEU A 171 18.91 28.61 -14.54
N TYR A 172 19.81 29.47 -14.04
CA TYR A 172 19.75 30.91 -14.25
C TYR A 172 20.26 31.33 -15.64
N ASP A 173 21.33 30.71 -16.15
CA ASP A 173 21.89 31.02 -17.48
C ASP A 173 21.03 30.37 -18.59
N PRO A 174 20.45 31.16 -19.52
CA PRO A 174 19.69 30.64 -20.66
C PRO A 174 20.49 29.68 -21.55
N ASN A 175 21.81 29.87 -21.68
CA ASN A 175 22.66 29.00 -22.49
C ASN A 175 22.86 27.64 -21.82
N GLU A 176 23.12 27.61 -20.51
CA GLU A 176 23.21 26.38 -19.73
C GLU A 176 21.90 25.61 -19.76
N ARG A 177 20.77 26.33 -19.59
CA ARG A 177 19.44 25.75 -19.70
C ARG A 177 19.21 25.07 -21.05
N SER A 178 19.51 25.76 -22.15
CA SER A 178 19.33 25.21 -23.49
C SER A 178 20.20 23.97 -23.74
N GLN A 179 21.44 23.99 -23.25
CA GLN A 179 22.34 22.83 -23.33
C GLN A 179 21.82 21.65 -22.52
N PHE A 180 21.31 21.90 -21.31
CA PHE A 180 20.74 20.88 -20.44
C PHE A 180 19.50 20.23 -21.06
N GLU A 181 18.55 21.04 -21.56
CA GLU A 181 17.34 20.55 -22.23
C GLU A 181 17.68 19.71 -23.48
N LYS A 182 18.68 20.14 -24.27
CA LYS A 182 19.17 19.36 -25.41
C LYS A 182 19.79 18.03 -24.99
N LYS A 183 20.47 17.99 -23.85
CA LYS A 183 21.10 16.78 -23.33
C LYS A 183 20.12 15.81 -22.68
N THR A 184 18.99 16.29 -22.13
CA THR A 184 18.02 15.51 -21.34
C THR A 184 16.68 15.27 -22.05
N GLY A 185 16.51 15.80 -23.27
CA GLY A 185 15.27 15.70 -24.03
C GLY A 185 14.79 14.27 -24.34
N GLN A 186 13.48 14.13 -24.52
CA GLN A 186 12.74 12.86 -24.67
C GLN A 186 13.13 12.01 -25.90
N ARG A 187 13.86 12.57 -26.88
CA ARG A 187 14.35 11.81 -28.05
C ARG A 187 15.50 10.86 -27.71
N LYS A 188 16.10 11.01 -26.52
CA LYS A 188 17.15 10.14 -26.02
C LYS A 188 16.58 9.03 -25.16
N ASN A 189 17.27 7.89 -25.13
CA ASN A 189 16.87 6.82 -24.23
C ASN A 189 17.10 7.21 -22.77
N MET A 190 16.41 6.53 -21.85
CA MET A 190 16.45 6.84 -20.41
C MET A 190 17.88 6.79 -19.83
N VAL A 191 18.71 5.85 -20.26
CA VAL A 191 20.09 5.68 -19.75
C VAL A 191 20.96 6.89 -20.10
N GLU A 192 20.87 7.38 -21.34
CA GLU A 192 21.56 8.58 -21.77
C GLU A 192 21.11 9.82 -21.01
N ARG A 193 19.81 9.92 -20.73
CA ARG A 193 19.23 11.05 -19.99
C ARG A 193 19.68 11.05 -18.53
N VAL A 194 19.64 9.89 -17.86
CA VAL A 194 20.15 9.74 -16.47
C VAL A 194 21.62 10.08 -16.41
N LYS A 195 22.44 9.57 -17.34
CA LYS A 195 23.86 9.91 -17.42
C LYS A 195 24.07 11.41 -17.63
N ALA A 196 23.31 12.02 -18.53
CA ALA A 196 23.41 13.45 -18.79
C ALA A 196 23.07 14.30 -17.57
N VAL A 197 22.11 13.90 -16.74
CA VAL A 197 21.81 14.58 -15.46
C VAL A 197 22.94 14.34 -14.45
N SER A 198 23.43 13.11 -14.33
CA SER A 198 24.53 12.77 -13.42
C SER A 198 25.84 13.47 -13.77
N ASP A 199 26.13 13.69 -15.05
CA ASP A 199 27.33 14.41 -15.50
C ASP A 199 27.19 15.94 -15.31
N TRP A 200 25.96 16.42 -15.03
CA TRP A 200 25.66 17.85 -14.88
C TRP A 200 25.63 18.31 -13.42
N LEU A 201 25.26 17.42 -12.50
CA LEU A 201 25.28 17.64 -11.04
C LEU A 201 26.70 17.50 -10.48
#